data_AF-A0A9D8KD82-F1
#
_entry.id   AF-A0A9D8KD82-F1
#
_cell.length_a   1.000
_cell.length_b   1.000
_cell.length_c   1.000
_cell.angle_alpha   90.00
_cell.angle_beta   90.00
_cell.angle_gamma   90.00
#
_symmetry.space_group_name_H-M   'P 1'
#
loop_
_entity.id
_entity.type
_entity.pdbx_description
1 polymer ?
#
loop_
_entity_poly.entity_id
_entity_poly.type
_entity_poly.pdbx_seq_one_letter_code
_entity_poly.pdbx_strand_id
1 'polypeptide(L)'
;MGTKKGDFQWDGVNRRKEKKRKIERRQYSWRSIQLGDAIRKYERRKEERRKSIKERKKYAIFTNLKKKLLIYFLLIVFVSLSISLELIWEAGETKLKDELKSGVITEAPEGEVRDAVSAIDYDQAFKSLHRLQIRMVIILAIVAFAVFLTLYFFIKDVADPLDEMVKTAKEVSKGNLGRTVPVYSKDEIGQLGSIINDITADFQEVLLMVGKISLSASDATDIIHNKVEVLKEKKISDDIQKQLNVLYKDISELKSLVESFSFYHIDLDKL
;
A
#
# COMPACT_ATOMS: atom_id res chain seq x y z
N MET A 1 -24.44 -73.64 34.37
CA MET A 1 -24.64 -72.26 34.87
C MET A 1 -23.24 -71.68 35.09
N GLY A 2 -22.66 -70.84 34.22
CA GLY A 2 -23.07 -69.46 33.89
C GLY A 2 -22.57 -68.52 35.00
N THR A 3 -21.74 -67.49 34.82
CA THR A 3 -21.23 -66.75 33.65
C THR A 3 -20.01 -65.91 34.07
N LYS A 4 -19.03 -65.74 33.17
CA LYS A 4 -17.88 -64.81 33.28
C LYS A 4 -18.38 -63.35 33.36
N LYS A 5 -18.00 -62.63 34.42
CA LYS A 5 -18.15 -61.17 34.58
C LYS A 5 -16.74 -60.57 34.60
N GLY A 6 -16.28 -60.04 33.47
CA GLY A 6 -14.95 -59.41 33.39
C GLY A 6 -14.67 -58.67 32.08
N ASP A 7 -15.24 -59.11 30.96
CA ASP A 7 -14.82 -58.61 29.63
C ASP A 7 -15.61 -57.41 29.08
N PHE A 8 -16.63 -56.90 29.80
CA PHE A 8 -17.59 -55.97 29.20
C PHE A 8 -17.27 -54.47 29.34
N GLN A 9 -16.29 -54.07 30.16
CA GLN A 9 -15.92 -52.65 30.35
C GLN A 9 -14.74 -52.16 29.50
N TRP A 10 -13.90 -53.07 28.96
CA TRP A 10 -12.72 -52.72 28.16
C TRP A 10 -13.04 -52.32 26.71
N ASP A 11 -14.16 -52.78 26.16
CA ASP A 11 -14.52 -52.61 24.76
C ASP A 11 -15.11 -51.20 24.47
N GLY A 12 -15.88 -50.64 25.40
CA GLY A 12 -16.49 -49.30 25.25
C GLY A 12 -15.49 -48.14 25.27
N VAL A 13 -14.43 -48.23 26.08
CA VAL A 13 -13.40 -47.20 26.20
C VAL A 13 -12.48 -47.21 24.96
N ASN A 14 -12.11 -48.40 24.47
CA ASN A 14 -11.34 -48.53 23.23
C ASN A 14 -12.14 -48.05 22.02
N ARG A 15 -13.42 -48.39 21.88
CA ARG A 15 -14.26 -47.88 20.78
C ARG A 15 -14.43 -46.37 20.78
N ARG A 16 -14.45 -45.71 21.95
CA ARG A 16 -14.47 -44.23 22.05
C ARG A 16 -13.14 -43.61 21.64
N LYS A 17 -12.00 -44.18 22.06
CA LYS A 17 -10.67 -43.74 21.61
C LYS A 17 -10.46 -43.95 20.11
N GLU A 18 -10.94 -45.06 19.56
CA GLU A 18 -10.89 -45.39 18.13
C GLU A 18 -11.70 -44.40 17.29
N LYS A 19 -12.91 -44.06 17.74
CA LYS A 19 -13.76 -43.05 17.07
C LYS A 19 -13.12 -41.66 17.12
N LYS A 20 -12.54 -41.26 18.25
CA LYS A 20 -11.85 -39.96 18.40
C LYS A 20 -10.64 -39.88 17.46
N ARG A 21 -9.82 -40.93 17.41
CA ARG A 21 -8.69 -41.08 16.47
C ARG A 21 -9.13 -41.09 15.00
N LYS A 22 -10.31 -41.62 14.68
CA LYS A 22 -10.88 -41.58 13.31
C LYS A 22 -11.37 -40.18 12.94
N ILE A 23 -11.95 -39.43 13.88
CA ILE A 23 -12.41 -38.05 13.67
C ILE A 23 -11.19 -37.12 13.52
N GLU A 24 -10.18 -37.25 14.38
CA GLU A 24 -8.93 -36.52 14.27
C GLU A 24 -8.21 -36.84 12.95
N ARG A 25 -8.02 -38.13 12.60
CA ARG A 25 -7.41 -38.51 11.31
C ARG A 25 -8.18 -37.96 10.10
N ARG A 26 -9.51 -37.91 10.16
CA ARG A 26 -10.32 -37.26 9.12
C ARG A 26 -10.09 -35.76 9.10
N GLN A 27 -10.05 -35.09 10.24
CA GLN A 27 -9.83 -33.64 10.34
C GLN A 27 -8.43 -33.23 9.84
N TYR A 28 -7.39 -34.02 10.13
CA TYR A 28 -6.06 -33.86 9.53
C TYR A 28 -6.05 -34.14 8.03
N SER A 29 -6.78 -35.18 7.58
CA SER A 29 -6.92 -35.51 6.15
C SER A 29 -7.64 -34.43 5.34
N TRP A 30 -8.65 -33.77 5.89
CA TRP A 30 -9.34 -32.67 5.20
C TRP A 30 -8.45 -31.42 5.10
N ARG A 31 -7.66 -31.14 6.14
CA ARG A 31 -6.68 -30.03 6.13
C ARG A 31 -5.52 -30.27 5.16
N SER A 32 -5.02 -31.51 5.04
CA SER A 32 -3.95 -31.82 4.09
C SER A 32 -4.42 -31.77 2.63
N ILE A 33 -5.69 -32.11 2.35
CA ILE A 33 -6.30 -31.94 1.03
C ILE A 33 -6.45 -30.47 0.67
N GLN A 34 -6.98 -29.63 1.57
CA GLN A 34 -7.09 -28.18 1.37
C GLN A 34 -5.71 -27.53 1.16
N LEU A 35 -4.70 -27.97 1.90
CA LEU A 35 -3.33 -27.51 1.73
C LEU A 35 -2.76 -27.96 0.38
N GLY A 36 -3.04 -29.19 -0.06
CA GLY A 36 -2.62 -29.71 -1.37
C GLY A 36 -3.23 -28.93 -2.55
N ASP A 37 -4.51 -28.55 -2.46
CA ASP A 37 -5.17 -27.73 -3.47
C ASP A 37 -4.63 -26.29 -3.49
N ALA A 38 -4.36 -25.71 -2.31
CA ALA A 38 -3.70 -24.43 -2.19
C ALA A 38 -2.29 -24.47 -2.84
N ILE A 39 -1.52 -25.54 -2.62
CA ILE A 39 -0.19 -25.75 -3.20
C ILE A 39 -0.25 -25.88 -4.72
N ARG A 40 -1.18 -26.67 -5.27
CA ARG A 40 -1.34 -26.82 -6.74
C ARG A 40 -1.76 -25.52 -7.42
N LYS A 41 -2.64 -24.75 -6.77
CA LYS A 41 -3.06 -23.43 -7.25
C LYS A 41 -1.90 -22.43 -7.22
N TYR A 42 -1.04 -22.57 -6.23
CA TYR A 42 0.16 -21.78 -6.08
C TYR A 42 1.24 -22.09 -7.13
N GLU A 43 1.55 -23.37 -7.41
CA GLU A 43 2.57 -23.74 -8.41
C GLU A 43 2.20 -23.22 -9.80
N ARG A 44 0.93 -23.37 -10.19
CA ARG A 44 0.41 -22.79 -11.44
C ARG A 44 0.60 -21.28 -11.52
N ARG A 45 0.27 -20.56 -10.43
CA ARG A 45 0.45 -19.10 -10.37
C ARG A 45 1.90 -18.68 -10.45
N LYS A 46 2.82 -19.43 -9.84
CA LYS A 46 4.26 -19.15 -9.89
C LYS A 46 4.79 -19.20 -11.33
N GLU A 47 4.29 -20.14 -12.12
CA GLU A 47 4.67 -20.32 -13.52
C GLU A 47 4.09 -19.24 -14.44
N GLU A 48 2.83 -18.88 -14.21
CA GLU A 48 2.17 -17.75 -14.87
C GLU A 48 2.86 -16.41 -14.53
N ARG A 49 3.20 -16.19 -13.26
CA ARG A 49 3.94 -15.01 -12.81
C ARG A 49 5.29 -14.91 -13.51
N ARG A 50 6.05 -16.00 -13.58
CA ARG A 50 7.35 -16.04 -14.27
C ARG A 50 7.25 -15.62 -15.74
N LYS A 51 6.18 -16.03 -16.44
CA LYS A 51 5.90 -15.59 -17.81
C LYS A 51 5.54 -14.09 -17.87
N SER A 52 4.63 -13.65 -16.99
CA SER A 52 4.21 -12.25 -16.94
C SER A 52 5.32 -11.28 -16.54
N ILE A 53 6.27 -11.69 -15.68
CA ILE A 53 7.40 -10.86 -15.26
C ILE A 53 8.37 -10.66 -16.43
N LYS A 54 8.61 -11.70 -17.24
CA LYS A 54 9.39 -11.59 -18.49
C LYS A 54 8.72 -10.63 -19.48
N GLU A 55 7.40 -10.68 -19.62
CA GLU A 55 6.65 -9.75 -20.47
C GLU A 55 6.64 -8.32 -19.91
N ARG A 56 6.39 -8.13 -18.61
CA ARG A 56 6.37 -6.82 -17.95
C ARG A 56 7.71 -6.10 -18.05
N LYS A 57 8.84 -6.82 -17.92
CA LYS A 57 10.19 -6.24 -18.14
C LYS A 57 10.37 -5.68 -19.55
N LYS A 58 9.70 -6.25 -20.56
CA LYS A 58 9.76 -5.78 -21.95
C LYS A 58 9.08 -4.42 -22.16
N TYR A 59 8.17 -4.00 -21.27
CA TYR A 59 7.41 -2.75 -21.36
C TYR A 59 7.74 -1.74 -20.25
N ALA A 60 8.74 -2.00 -19.40
CA ALA A 60 9.02 -1.25 -18.18
C ALA A 60 9.67 0.15 -18.38
N ILE A 61 9.70 0.70 -19.60
CA ILE A 61 10.43 1.94 -19.90
C ILE A 61 9.45 3.01 -20.38
N PHE A 62 8.61 3.54 -19.49
CA PHE A 62 8.05 4.90 -19.62
C PHE A 62 7.76 5.47 -18.22
N THR A 63 8.64 6.35 -17.76
CA THR A 63 8.51 7.10 -16.50
C THR A 63 7.46 8.20 -16.64
N ASN A 64 6.22 7.90 -16.27
CA ASN A 64 5.09 8.82 -16.40
C ASN A 64 4.90 9.69 -15.13
N LEU A 65 5.30 9.21 -13.95
CA LEU A 65 5.20 10.00 -12.71
C LEU A 65 6.11 11.22 -12.77
N LYS A 66 7.37 11.05 -13.18
CA LYS A 66 8.32 12.16 -13.31
C LYS A 66 7.81 13.25 -14.25
N LYS A 67 7.17 12.84 -15.36
CA LYS A 67 6.54 13.78 -16.30
C LYS A 67 5.36 14.51 -15.67
N LYS A 68 4.47 13.81 -14.94
CA LYS A 68 3.35 14.43 -14.21
C LYS A 68 3.86 15.45 -13.17
N LEU A 69 4.86 15.08 -12.37
CA LEU A 69 5.46 15.97 -11.38
C LEU A 69 6.08 17.21 -12.05
N LEU A 70 6.81 17.01 -13.16
CA LEU A 70 7.38 18.11 -13.92
C LEU A 70 6.30 19.07 -14.47
N ILE A 71 5.17 18.53 -14.94
CA ILE A 71 4.01 19.34 -15.36
C ILE A 71 3.47 20.16 -14.20
N TYR A 72 3.32 19.58 -13.00
CA TYR A 72 2.86 20.34 -11.82
C TYR A 72 3.82 21.47 -11.45
N PHE A 73 5.14 21.21 -11.48
CA PHE A 73 6.14 22.26 -11.23
C PHE A 73 6.12 23.35 -12.29
N LEU A 74 6.05 22.98 -13.57
CA LEU A 74 5.93 23.95 -14.66
C LEU A 74 4.65 24.79 -14.52
N LEU A 75 3.54 24.20 -14.09
CA LEU A 75 2.29 24.91 -13.89
C LEU A 75 2.42 25.95 -12.76
N ILE A 76 3.03 25.58 -11.63
CA ILE A 76 3.29 26.52 -10.52
C ILE A 76 4.21 27.67 -10.98
N VAL A 77 5.29 27.35 -11.70
CA VAL A 77 6.24 28.35 -12.22
C VAL A 77 5.55 29.27 -13.22
N PHE A 78 4.74 28.72 -14.13
CA PHE A 78 3.99 29.49 -15.11
C PHE A 78 3.00 30.45 -14.44
N VAL A 79 2.24 29.97 -13.45
CA VAL A 79 1.31 30.79 -12.67
C VAL A 79 2.05 31.92 -11.94
N SER A 80 3.19 31.63 -11.31
CA SER A 80 4.03 32.64 -10.64
C SER A 80 4.58 33.68 -11.61
N LEU A 81 5.02 33.24 -12.79
CA LEU A 81 5.53 34.10 -13.85
C LEU A 81 4.43 35.02 -14.40
N SER A 82 3.23 34.49 -14.67
CA SER A 82 2.08 35.29 -15.12
C SER A 82 1.74 36.41 -14.14
N ILE A 83 1.71 36.12 -12.83
CA ILE A 83 1.49 37.16 -11.80
C ILE A 83 2.59 38.21 -11.84
N SER A 84 3.85 37.77 -11.95
CA SER A 84 5.00 38.67 -11.97
C SER A 84 4.99 39.59 -13.20
N LEU A 85 4.63 39.08 -14.38
CA LEU A 85 4.48 39.89 -15.59
C LEU A 85 3.34 40.89 -15.46
N GLU A 86 2.21 40.48 -14.91
CA GLU A 86 1.05 41.36 -14.77
C GLU A 86 1.35 42.51 -13.80
N LEU A 87 2.03 42.24 -12.69
CA LEU A 87 2.52 43.27 -11.76
C LEU A 87 3.47 44.27 -12.43
N ILE A 88 4.41 43.79 -13.24
CA ILE A 88 5.38 44.66 -13.95
C ILE A 88 4.68 45.50 -15.02
N TRP A 89 3.74 44.89 -15.76
CA TRP A 89 2.95 45.59 -16.79
C TRP A 89 2.08 46.68 -16.17
N GLU A 90 1.41 46.37 -15.06
CA GLU A 90 0.57 47.33 -14.31
C GLU A 90 1.43 48.47 -13.71
N ALA A 91 2.58 48.14 -13.11
CA ALA A 91 3.52 49.13 -12.57
C ALA A 91 4.19 49.98 -13.66
N GLY A 92 4.24 49.46 -14.89
CA GLY A 92 4.81 50.12 -16.06
C GLY A 92 3.84 51.03 -16.81
N GLU A 93 2.53 50.91 -16.60
CA GLU A 93 1.55 51.74 -17.33
C GLU A 93 1.72 53.22 -16.94
N THR A 94 2.17 54.01 -17.92
CA THR A 94 2.52 55.42 -17.75
C THR A 94 1.31 56.30 -17.46
N LYS A 95 0.08 55.78 -17.51
CA LYS A 95 -1.15 56.55 -17.24
C LYS A 95 -1.16 57.24 -15.89
N LEU A 96 -0.71 56.58 -14.82
CA LEU A 96 -0.65 57.23 -13.50
C LEU A 96 0.39 58.37 -13.49
N LYS A 97 1.49 58.21 -14.23
CA LYS A 97 2.55 59.23 -14.35
C LYS A 97 2.15 60.37 -15.30
N ASP A 98 1.39 60.07 -16.35
CA ASP A 98 0.96 61.04 -17.36
C ASP A 98 -0.27 61.84 -16.87
N GLU A 99 -1.17 61.23 -16.09
CA GLU A 99 -2.26 61.92 -15.38
C GLU A 99 -1.74 62.77 -14.20
N LEU A 100 -0.75 62.28 -13.44
CA LEU A 100 -0.12 63.10 -12.39
C LEU A 100 0.71 64.26 -12.99
N LYS A 101 1.36 64.08 -14.14
CA LYS A 101 2.08 65.15 -14.82
C LYS A 101 1.17 66.19 -15.49
N SER A 102 -0.02 65.80 -15.93
CA SER A 102 -1.00 66.73 -16.49
C SER A 102 -1.82 67.46 -15.42
N GLY A 103 -1.94 66.90 -14.21
CA GLY A 103 -2.54 67.58 -13.06
C GLY A 103 -1.57 68.37 -12.17
N VAL A 104 -0.26 68.12 -12.26
CA VAL A 104 0.76 68.74 -11.40
C VAL A 104 1.89 69.34 -12.25
N ILE A 105 1.71 70.63 -12.53
CA ILE A 105 2.74 71.64 -12.82
C ILE A 105 3.45 71.52 -14.18
N THR A 106 2.83 72.12 -15.21
CA THR A 106 3.61 72.97 -16.12
C THR A 106 3.36 74.42 -15.72
N GLU A 107 4.27 74.97 -14.90
CA GLU A 107 4.48 76.40 -14.66
C GLU A 107 3.22 77.25 -14.38
N ALA A 108 2.63 77.12 -13.17
CA ALA A 108 1.61 78.05 -12.70
C ALA A 108 2.27 79.19 -11.90
N PRO A 109 2.05 80.49 -12.24
CA PRO A 109 2.41 81.60 -11.37
C PRO A 109 1.67 81.49 -10.03
N GLU A 110 2.26 82.00 -8.94
CA GLU A 110 1.87 81.81 -7.52
C GLU A 110 0.40 82.13 -7.13
N GLY A 111 -0.49 82.48 -8.07
CA GLY A 111 -1.92 82.74 -7.84
C GLY A 111 -2.91 81.69 -8.36
N GLU A 112 -2.55 80.81 -9.30
CA GLU A 112 -3.48 79.90 -10.01
C GLU A 112 -3.45 78.44 -9.52
N VAL A 113 -2.70 78.17 -8.44
CA VAL A 113 -2.53 76.81 -7.88
C VAL A 113 -3.85 76.19 -7.41
N ARG A 114 -4.85 77.01 -7.03
CA ARG A 114 -6.17 76.53 -6.61
C ARG A 114 -6.99 75.94 -7.75
N ASP A 115 -6.87 76.47 -8.97
CA ASP A 115 -7.67 76.03 -10.12
C ASP A 115 -7.04 74.79 -10.78
N ALA A 116 -5.71 74.71 -10.82
CA ALA A 116 -4.99 73.52 -11.31
C ALA A 116 -5.24 72.27 -10.43
N VAL A 117 -5.32 72.43 -9.11
CA VAL A 117 -5.65 71.33 -8.18
C VAL A 117 -7.12 70.90 -8.30
N SER A 118 -8.02 71.81 -8.65
CA SER A 118 -9.44 71.49 -8.90
C SER A 118 -9.69 70.76 -10.22
N ALA A 119 -8.73 70.77 -11.15
CA ALA A 119 -8.78 70.06 -12.43
C ALA A 119 -8.35 68.58 -12.32
N ILE A 120 -7.85 68.14 -11.16
CA ILE A 120 -7.62 66.72 -10.89
C ILE A 120 -9.00 66.06 -10.74
N ASP A 121 -9.43 65.38 -11.79
CA ASP A 121 -10.66 64.59 -11.77
C ASP A 121 -10.45 63.35 -10.89
N TYR A 122 -10.70 63.54 -9.59
CA TYR A 122 -10.63 62.47 -8.58
C TYR A 122 -11.51 61.28 -8.97
N ASP A 123 -12.64 61.49 -9.64
CA ASP A 123 -13.52 60.40 -10.08
C ASP A 123 -12.87 59.57 -11.20
N GLN A 124 -12.10 60.18 -12.09
CA GLN A 124 -11.32 59.45 -13.10
C GLN A 124 -10.18 58.64 -12.46
N ALA A 125 -9.43 59.23 -11.53
CA ALA A 125 -8.37 58.53 -10.81
C ALA A 125 -8.90 57.31 -10.02
N PHE A 126 -10.04 57.46 -9.34
CA PHE A 126 -10.69 56.36 -8.61
C PHE A 126 -11.25 55.27 -9.55
N LYS A 127 -11.81 55.62 -10.72
CA LYS A 127 -12.27 54.62 -11.71
C LYS A 127 -11.11 53.79 -12.27
N SER A 128 -9.96 54.41 -12.52
CA SER A 128 -8.75 53.71 -12.94
C SER A 128 -8.28 52.75 -11.84
N LEU A 129 -8.18 53.21 -10.60
CA LEU A 129 -7.82 52.35 -9.45
C LEU A 129 -8.79 51.18 -9.25
N HIS A 130 -10.09 51.40 -9.39
CA HIS A 130 -11.08 50.34 -9.23
C HIS A 130 -10.97 49.27 -10.32
N ARG A 131 -10.66 49.66 -11.56
CA ARG A 131 -10.42 48.72 -12.66
C ARG A 131 -9.20 47.84 -12.40
N LEU A 132 -8.12 48.44 -11.86
CA LEU A 132 -6.92 47.70 -11.46
C LEU A 132 -7.22 46.69 -10.34
N GLN A 133 -7.96 47.10 -9.32
CA GLN A 133 -8.35 46.22 -8.22
C GLN A 133 -9.15 45.00 -8.71
N ILE A 134 -10.18 45.21 -9.56
CA ILE A 134 -10.98 44.11 -10.10
C ILE A 134 -10.11 43.15 -10.91
N ARG A 135 -9.21 43.69 -11.75
CA ARG A 135 -8.30 42.88 -12.56
C ARG A 135 -7.38 42.03 -11.68
N MET A 136 -6.75 42.63 -10.66
CA MET A 136 -5.90 41.95 -9.68
C MET A 136 -6.66 40.84 -8.93
N VAL A 137 -7.91 41.08 -8.54
CA VAL A 137 -8.76 40.08 -7.90
C VAL A 137 -9.04 38.90 -8.84
N ILE A 138 -9.32 39.15 -10.12
CA ILE A 138 -9.57 38.09 -11.11
C ILE A 138 -8.31 37.22 -11.30
N ILE A 139 -7.14 37.83 -11.44
CA ILE A 139 -5.87 37.10 -11.60
C ILE A 139 -5.59 36.24 -10.37
N LEU A 140 -5.75 36.82 -9.18
CA LEU A 140 -5.55 36.10 -7.92
C LEU A 140 -6.53 34.92 -7.79
N ALA A 141 -7.78 35.07 -8.23
CA ALA A 141 -8.75 33.98 -8.26
C ALA A 141 -8.32 32.85 -9.21
N ILE A 142 -7.84 33.18 -10.42
CA ILE A 142 -7.36 32.19 -11.40
C ILE A 142 -6.14 31.44 -10.87
N VAL A 143 -5.19 32.16 -10.27
CA VAL A 143 -3.99 31.60 -9.64
C VAL A 143 -4.37 30.65 -8.52
N ALA A 144 -5.24 31.09 -7.60
CA ALA A 144 -5.68 30.28 -6.48
C ALA A 144 -6.37 28.99 -6.96
N PHE A 145 -7.19 29.10 -8.01
CA PHE A 145 -7.85 27.94 -8.61
C PHE A 145 -6.85 26.96 -9.26
N ALA A 146 -5.85 27.46 -9.98
CA ALA A 146 -4.81 26.64 -10.60
C ALA A 146 -3.94 25.89 -9.56
N VAL A 147 -3.58 26.57 -8.47
CA VAL A 147 -2.87 25.97 -7.34
C VAL A 147 -3.73 24.89 -6.68
N PHE A 148 -5.00 25.18 -6.43
CA PHE A 148 -5.94 24.22 -5.85
C PHE A 148 -6.05 22.94 -6.69
N LEU A 149 -6.25 23.07 -8.01
CA LEU A 149 -6.31 21.92 -8.92
C LEU A 149 -5.03 21.10 -8.88
N THR A 150 -3.87 21.75 -8.94
CA THR A 150 -2.57 21.08 -8.92
C THR A 150 -2.37 20.27 -7.64
N LEU A 151 -2.69 20.86 -6.49
CA LEU A 151 -2.58 20.20 -5.20
C LEU A 151 -3.55 19.02 -5.09
N TYR A 152 -4.79 19.21 -5.54
CA TYR A 152 -5.81 18.16 -5.54
C TYR A 152 -5.36 16.93 -6.35
N PHE A 153 -4.87 17.14 -7.57
CA PHE A 153 -4.37 16.04 -8.40
C PHE A 153 -3.10 15.40 -7.83
N PHE A 154 -2.18 16.19 -7.25
CA PHE A 154 -0.99 15.65 -6.60
C PHE A 154 -1.35 14.71 -5.43
N ILE A 155 -2.30 15.12 -4.59
CA ILE A 155 -2.77 14.28 -3.47
C ILE A 155 -3.35 12.97 -4.00
N LYS A 156 -4.27 13.06 -4.95
CA LYS A 156 -4.98 11.89 -5.50
C LYS A 156 -4.07 10.92 -6.25
N ASP A 157 -3.13 11.43 -7.05
CA ASP A 157 -2.30 10.60 -7.94
C ASP A 157 -1.01 10.11 -7.27
N VAL A 158 -0.56 10.77 -6.20
CA VAL A 158 0.75 10.50 -5.58
C VAL A 158 0.62 10.25 -4.07
N ALA A 159 0.08 11.20 -3.32
CA ALA A 159 0.09 11.10 -1.85
C ALA A 159 -0.82 9.98 -1.33
N ASP A 160 -2.04 9.88 -1.84
CA ASP A 160 -3.02 8.87 -1.39
C ASP A 160 -2.54 7.44 -1.69
N PRO A 161 -2.07 7.10 -2.92
CA PRO A 161 -1.51 5.77 -3.17
C PRO A 161 -0.28 5.44 -2.31
N LEU A 162 0.57 6.42 -2.01
CA LEU A 162 1.73 6.22 -1.14
C LEU A 162 1.33 5.95 0.32
N ASP A 163 0.36 6.70 0.85
CA ASP A 163 -0.15 6.46 2.20
C ASP A 163 -0.81 5.08 2.31
N GLU A 164 -1.57 4.66 1.30
CA GLU A 164 -2.15 3.31 1.25
C GLU A 164 -1.08 2.21 1.19
N MET A 165 0.00 2.43 0.44
CA MET A 165 1.16 1.52 0.41
C MET A 165 1.80 1.38 1.79
N VAL A 166 2.01 2.50 2.50
CA VAL A 166 2.58 2.49 3.85
C VAL A 166 1.68 1.73 4.82
N LYS A 167 0.36 1.99 4.79
CA LYS A 167 -0.62 1.28 5.61
C LYS A 167 -0.61 -0.21 5.33
N THR A 168 -0.61 -0.61 4.06
CA THR A 168 -0.57 -2.02 3.66
C THR A 168 0.72 -2.69 4.09
N ALA A 169 1.88 -2.06 3.86
CA ALA A 169 3.17 -2.59 4.28
C ALA A 169 3.26 -2.76 5.80
N LYS A 170 2.66 -1.86 6.57
CA LYS A 170 2.57 -1.97 8.04
C LYS A 170 1.68 -3.13 8.49
N GLU A 171 0.62 -3.44 7.77
CA GLU A 171 -0.21 -4.61 8.06
C GLU A 171 0.51 -5.92 7.69
N VAL A 172 1.19 -5.94 6.54
CA VAL A 172 2.04 -7.07 6.11
C VAL A 172 3.14 -7.34 7.13
N SER A 173 3.82 -6.31 7.65
CA SER A 173 4.88 -6.47 8.66
C SER A 173 4.38 -6.97 10.02
N LYS A 174 3.10 -6.79 10.34
CA LYS A 174 2.44 -7.38 11.52
C LYS A 174 1.98 -8.82 11.30
N GLY A 175 2.24 -9.39 10.12
CA GLY A 175 1.84 -10.74 9.75
C GLY A 175 0.51 -10.84 9.01
N ASN A 176 -0.12 -9.70 8.66
CA ASN A 176 -1.32 -9.69 7.84
C ASN A 176 -0.96 -9.71 6.34
N LEU A 177 -0.67 -10.89 5.83
CA LEU A 177 -0.24 -11.07 4.44
C LEU A 177 -1.43 -11.06 3.46
N GLY A 178 -2.67 -11.11 3.95
CA GLY A 178 -3.88 -11.07 3.10
C GLY A 178 -4.22 -9.69 2.53
N ARG A 179 -3.40 -8.66 2.79
CA ARG A 179 -3.58 -7.30 2.29
C ARG A 179 -2.68 -7.03 1.08
N THR A 180 -3.28 -6.41 0.05
CA THR A 180 -2.60 -6.03 -1.21
C THR A 180 -2.66 -4.54 -1.35
N VAL A 181 -1.60 -3.98 -1.92
CA VAL A 181 -1.61 -2.63 -2.46
C VAL A 181 -2.42 -2.63 -3.76
N PRO A 182 -3.46 -1.81 -3.89
CA PRO A 182 -4.13 -1.62 -5.16
C PRO A 182 -3.23 -0.87 -6.16
N VAL A 183 -3.23 -1.33 -7.41
CA VAL A 183 -2.37 -0.78 -8.48
C VAL A 183 -3.23 0.06 -9.41
N TYR A 184 -3.25 1.38 -9.19
CA TYR A 184 -4.09 2.32 -9.94
C TYR A 184 -3.45 2.89 -11.21
N SER A 185 -2.13 2.77 -11.35
CA SER A 185 -1.36 3.39 -12.44
C SER A 185 -0.34 2.44 -13.04
N LYS A 186 0.13 2.75 -14.24
CA LYS A 186 1.22 2.03 -14.94
C LYS A 186 2.58 2.74 -14.80
N ASP A 187 2.64 3.74 -13.94
CA ASP A 187 3.85 4.53 -13.65
C ASP A 187 4.66 3.92 -12.49
N GLU A 188 5.65 4.68 -12.01
CA GLU A 188 6.54 4.31 -10.92
C GLU A 188 5.81 4.01 -9.60
N ILE A 189 4.68 4.70 -9.32
CA ILE A 189 3.86 4.43 -8.13
C ILE A 189 3.19 3.07 -8.28
N GLY A 190 2.55 2.80 -9.42
CA GLY A 190 1.93 1.50 -9.68
C GLY A 190 2.92 0.33 -9.72
N GLN A 191 4.13 0.57 -10.23
CA GLN A 191 5.22 -0.40 -10.21
C GLN A 191 5.66 -0.72 -8.78
N LEU A 192 5.82 0.30 -7.92
CA LEU A 192 6.15 0.10 -6.52
C LEU A 192 5.09 -0.73 -5.79
N GLY A 193 3.81 -0.43 -5.99
CA GLY A 193 2.71 -1.22 -5.43
C GLY A 193 2.74 -2.68 -5.89
N SER A 194 3.05 -2.91 -7.18
CA SER A 194 3.21 -4.26 -7.72
C SER A 194 4.38 -5.01 -7.04
N ILE A 195 5.52 -4.34 -6.83
CA ILE A 195 6.68 -4.93 -6.16
C ILE A 195 6.35 -5.32 -4.72
N ILE A 196 5.62 -4.48 -3.96
CA ILE A 196 5.19 -4.80 -2.59
C ILE A 196 4.30 -6.06 -2.58
N ASN A 197 3.36 -6.15 -3.53
CA ASN A 197 2.50 -7.32 -3.66
C ASN A 197 3.29 -8.58 -4.01
N ASP A 198 4.28 -8.49 -4.90
CA ASP A 198 5.14 -9.61 -5.27
C ASP A 198 5.94 -10.11 -4.07
N ILE A 199 6.57 -9.20 -3.29
CA ILE A 199 7.29 -9.55 -2.06
C ILE A 199 6.36 -10.22 -1.04
N THR A 200 5.14 -9.68 -0.85
CA THR A 200 4.17 -10.24 0.08
C THR A 200 3.78 -11.66 -0.32
N ALA A 201 3.59 -11.89 -1.62
CA ALA A 201 3.28 -13.22 -2.14
C ALA A 201 4.47 -14.19 -2.01
N ASP A 202 5.70 -13.74 -2.26
CA ASP A 202 6.91 -14.52 -2.08
C ASP A 202 7.17 -14.85 -0.60
N PHE A 203 6.73 -13.99 0.32
CA PHE A 203 6.80 -14.28 1.74
C PHE A 203 5.78 -15.35 2.17
N GLN A 204 4.55 -15.29 1.65
CA GLN A 204 3.54 -16.34 1.84
C GLN A 204 4.01 -17.69 1.29
N GLU A 205 4.61 -17.68 0.09
CA GLU A 205 5.25 -18.82 -0.57
C GLU A 205 6.22 -19.54 0.39
N VAL A 206 7.14 -18.80 1.00
CA VAL A 206 8.12 -19.35 1.94
C VAL A 206 7.43 -19.90 3.19
N LEU A 207 6.47 -19.19 3.76
CA LEU A 207 5.74 -19.64 4.96
C LEU A 207 4.96 -20.93 4.72
N LEU A 208 4.32 -21.08 3.55
CA LEU A 208 3.63 -22.32 3.17
C LEU A 208 4.61 -23.49 3.02
N MET A 209 5.79 -23.25 2.44
CA MET A 209 6.83 -24.27 2.33
C MET A 209 7.36 -24.69 3.72
N VAL A 210 7.59 -23.72 4.61
CA VAL A 210 7.98 -23.99 6.00
C VAL A 210 6.89 -24.78 6.74
N GLY A 211 5.61 -24.43 6.56
CA GLY A 211 4.48 -25.18 7.12
C GLY A 211 4.44 -26.62 6.61
N LYS A 212 4.68 -26.84 5.31
CA LYS A 212 4.76 -28.19 4.72
C LYS A 212 5.90 -29.02 5.32
N ILE A 213 7.09 -28.41 5.45
CA ILE A 213 8.25 -29.08 6.05
C ILE A 213 7.95 -29.43 7.52
N SER A 214 7.33 -28.51 8.27
CA SER A 214 6.95 -28.72 9.67
C SER A 214 5.97 -29.89 9.84
N LEU A 215 4.96 -30.00 8.96
CA LEU A 215 4.03 -31.14 8.97
C LEU A 215 4.75 -32.45 8.66
N SER A 216 5.59 -32.47 7.63
CA SER A 216 6.35 -33.67 7.24
C SER A 216 7.32 -34.10 8.33
N ALA A 217 7.96 -33.13 9.00
CA ALA A 217 8.83 -33.37 10.14
C ALA A 217 8.04 -33.90 11.34
N SER A 218 6.86 -33.36 11.63
CA SER A 218 5.97 -33.87 12.68
C SER A 218 5.61 -35.33 12.43
N ASP A 219 5.17 -35.67 11.21
CA ASP A 219 4.82 -37.05 10.84
C ASP A 219 6.02 -38.01 10.98
N ALA A 220 7.20 -37.59 10.54
CA ALA A 220 8.43 -38.38 10.69
C ALA A 220 8.80 -38.57 12.16
N THR A 221 8.67 -37.53 12.98
CA THR A 221 8.99 -37.60 14.41
C THR A 221 7.99 -38.50 15.13
N ASP A 222 6.70 -38.45 14.79
CA ASP A 222 5.65 -39.35 15.31
C ASP A 222 5.97 -40.81 15.02
N ILE A 223 6.43 -41.11 13.82
CA ILE A 223 6.89 -42.47 13.45
C ILE A 223 8.08 -42.87 14.32
N ILE A 224 9.07 -41.99 14.48
CA ILE A 224 10.26 -42.28 15.29
C ILE A 224 9.87 -42.50 16.75
N HIS A 225 9.02 -41.65 17.34
CA HIS A 225 8.57 -41.81 18.72
C HIS A 225 7.82 -43.12 18.91
N ASN A 226 6.87 -43.46 18.03
CA ASN A 226 6.15 -44.73 18.14
C ASN A 226 7.12 -45.91 18.06
N LYS A 227 8.12 -45.84 17.18
CA LYS A 227 9.12 -46.90 17.02
C LYS A 227 10.06 -46.99 18.22
N VAL A 228 10.50 -45.86 18.77
CA VAL A 228 11.29 -45.76 20.02
C VAL A 228 10.51 -46.30 21.20
N GLU A 229 9.21 -46.02 21.29
CA GLU A 229 8.34 -46.51 22.35
C GLU A 229 8.10 -48.02 22.26
N VAL A 230 7.91 -48.56 21.05
CA VAL A 230 7.84 -50.02 20.83
C VAL A 230 9.18 -50.69 21.13
N LEU A 231 10.29 -50.01 20.85
CA LEU A 231 11.65 -50.48 21.11
C LEU A 231 12.09 -50.31 22.58
N LYS A 232 11.21 -49.95 23.52
CA LYS A 232 11.50 -49.92 24.97
C LYS A 232 12.13 -51.22 25.52
N GLU A 233 12.04 -52.33 24.79
CA GLU A 233 12.75 -53.59 25.07
C GLU A 233 14.28 -53.53 24.85
N LYS A 234 14.80 -52.55 24.11
CA LYS A 234 16.24 -52.26 23.98
C LYS A 234 16.53 -50.90 24.59
N LYS A 235 17.53 -50.82 25.48
CA LYS A 235 17.98 -49.57 26.15
C LYS A 235 18.31 -48.48 25.12
N ILE A 236 17.33 -47.66 24.78
CA ILE A 236 17.52 -46.42 24.05
C ILE A 236 18.14 -45.43 25.04
N SER A 237 19.23 -44.76 24.64
CA SER A 237 19.91 -43.77 25.47
C SER A 237 18.96 -42.62 25.83
N ASP A 238 18.95 -42.20 27.09
CA ASP A 238 18.17 -41.05 27.57
C ASP A 238 18.44 -39.79 26.74
N ASP A 239 19.64 -39.68 26.15
CA ASP A 239 20.02 -38.60 25.23
C ASP A 239 19.17 -38.57 23.95
N ILE A 240 18.88 -39.72 23.34
CA ILE A 240 18.04 -39.81 22.13
C ILE A 240 16.61 -39.36 22.46
N GLN A 241 16.10 -39.77 23.62
CA GLN A 241 14.76 -39.38 24.08
C GLN A 241 14.67 -37.87 24.32
N LYS A 242 15.73 -37.28 24.91
CA LYS A 242 15.83 -35.84 25.11
C LYS A 242 15.89 -35.07 23.78
N GLN A 243 16.71 -35.51 22.82
CA GLN A 243 16.80 -34.89 21.50
C GLN A 243 15.47 -34.97 20.74
N LEU A 244 14.75 -36.09 20.84
CA LEU A 244 13.45 -36.25 20.20
C LEU A 244 12.43 -35.25 20.75
N ASN A 245 12.39 -35.07 22.08
CA ASN A 245 11.49 -34.10 22.72
C ASN A 245 11.80 -32.66 22.33
N VAL A 246 13.09 -32.30 22.18
CA VAL A 246 13.49 -30.98 21.66
C VAL A 246 13.01 -30.79 20.22
N LEU A 247 13.23 -31.78 19.36
CA LEU A 247 12.80 -31.72 17.97
C LEU A 247 11.28 -31.56 17.83
N TYR A 248 10.49 -32.27 18.66
CA TYR A 248 9.04 -32.08 18.73
C TYR A 248 8.64 -30.66 19.10
N LYS A 249 9.32 -30.09 20.10
CA LYS A 249 9.07 -28.72 20.55
C LYS A 249 9.34 -27.73 19.42
N ASP A 250 10.49 -27.83 18.75
CA ASP A 250 10.88 -26.93 17.67
C ASP A 250 9.91 -26.99 16.48
N ILE A 251 9.47 -28.20 16.09
CA ILE A 251 8.48 -28.39 15.02
C ILE A 251 7.12 -27.77 15.41
N SER A 252 6.71 -27.91 16.68
CA SER A 252 5.47 -27.32 17.19
C SER A 252 5.53 -25.80 17.20
N GLU A 253 6.64 -25.22 17.64
CA GLU A 253 6.88 -23.76 17.61
C GLU A 253 6.87 -23.22 16.18
N LEU A 254 7.53 -23.91 15.25
CA LEU A 254 7.55 -23.54 13.84
C LEU A 254 6.14 -23.57 13.22
N LYS A 255 5.35 -24.59 13.55
CA LYS A 255 3.96 -24.68 13.11
C LYS A 255 3.11 -23.54 13.66
N SER A 256 3.24 -23.23 14.95
CA SER A 256 2.53 -22.11 15.57
C SER A 256 2.94 -20.77 14.96
N LEU A 257 4.21 -20.61 14.59
CA LEU A 257 4.69 -19.42 13.90
C LEU A 257 4.01 -19.26 12.55
N VAL A 258 3.96 -20.32 11.72
CA VAL A 258 3.28 -20.27 10.41
C VAL A 258 1.79 -19.98 10.57
N GLU A 259 1.12 -20.56 11.58
CA GLU A 259 -0.30 -20.32 11.87
C GLU A 259 -0.60 -18.89 12.36
N SER A 260 0.40 -18.17 12.89
CA SER A 260 0.23 -16.78 13.35
C SER A 260 0.07 -15.75 12.20
N PHE A 261 0.44 -16.12 10.97
CA PHE A 261 0.29 -15.25 9.79
C PHE A 261 -1.07 -15.44 9.13
N SER A 262 -1.72 -14.35 8.75
CA SER A 262 -2.98 -14.42 7.99
C SER A 262 -2.71 -14.40 6.49
N PHE A 263 -3.09 -15.47 5.79
CA PHE A 263 -2.97 -15.61 4.34
C PHE A 263 -4.20 -15.08 3.60
N TYR A 264 -4.10 -14.86 2.28
CA TYR A 264 -5.25 -14.48 1.45
C TYR A 264 -6.42 -15.48 1.52
N HIS A 265 -7.65 -14.98 1.71
CA HIS A 265 -8.82 -15.53 1.03
C HIS A 265 -8.86 -14.92 -0.36
N ILE A 266 -8.70 -15.74 -1.40
CA ILE A 266 -8.76 -15.26 -2.78
C ILE A 266 -10.24 -15.10 -3.14
N ASP A 267 -10.77 -13.88 -3.09
CA ASP A 267 -11.99 -13.52 -3.81
C ASP A 267 -11.66 -13.47 -5.31
N LEU A 268 -12.14 -14.47 -6.03
CA LEU A 268 -12.00 -14.59 -7.48
C LEU A 268 -13.08 -13.79 -8.25
N ASP A 269 -13.94 -13.05 -7.56
CA ASP A 269 -15.14 -12.44 -8.15
C ASP A 269 -14.91 -11.09 -8.83
N LYS A 270 -13.64 -10.70 -9.05
CA LYS A 270 -13.27 -9.47 -9.78
C LYS A 270 -12.13 -9.71 -10.78
N LEU A 271 -12.22 -10.80 -11.53
CA LEU A 271 -11.60 -10.92 -12.86
C LEU A 271 -12.56 -10.41 -13.93
#